data_AF-A0A2V7SL00-F1
#
_entry.id   AF-A0A2V7SL00-F1
#
_cell.length_a   1.000
_cell.length_b   1.000
_cell.length_c   1.000
_cell.angle_alpha   90.00
_cell.angle_beta   90.00
_cell.angle_gamma   90.00
#
_symmetry.space_group_name_H-M   'P 1'
#
loop_
_entity.id
_entity.type
_entity.pdbx_description
1 polymer ?
#
loop_
_entity_poly.entity_id
_entity_poly.type
_entity_poly.pdbx_seq_one_letter_code
_entity_poly.pdbx_strand_id
1 'polypeptide(L)'
;MPQGTAPALKRSIGLVRATAMVVGTIVGASIFVQPSVITGEMRSVGGVVLAWTLAGVLTLAGALICAELASAYPRSGGVYVFLREAYSPALGFLWGWAMFWSMHSGIIAAIAMVFARFVAYLAPLGGGGGAGSDVGIRAVAITAVFALSAVNYYGVALGSGLQAALTIGKVLAIV
;
A
#
# COMPACT_ATOMS: atom_id res chain seq x y z
N MET A 1 -20.98 -27.71 -25.52
CA MET A 1 -21.17 -26.32 -25.06
C MET A 1 -19.99 -25.50 -25.58
N PRO A 2 -20.20 -24.49 -26.43
CA PRO A 2 -19.10 -23.67 -26.93
C PRO A 2 -18.52 -22.84 -25.78
N GLN A 3 -17.22 -23.01 -25.51
CA GLN A 3 -16.48 -22.23 -24.53
C GLN A 3 -16.36 -20.80 -25.06
N GLY A 4 -17.14 -19.87 -24.50
CA GLY A 4 -17.01 -18.45 -24.82
C GLY A 4 -15.58 -18.00 -24.51
N THR A 5 -14.87 -17.52 -25.53
CA THR A 5 -13.54 -16.91 -25.41
C THR A 5 -13.59 -15.81 -24.37
N ALA A 6 -13.06 -16.09 -23.17
CA ALA A 6 -12.93 -15.09 -22.13
C ALA A 6 -12.13 -13.90 -22.66
N PRO A 7 -12.54 -12.65 -22.39
CA PRO A 7 -11.85 -11.47 -22.87
C PRO A 7 -10.38 -11.52 -22.44
N ALA A 8 -9.47 -11.55 -23.42
CA ALA A 8 -8.04 -11.59 -23.17
C ALA A 8 -7.59 -10.26 -22.56
N LEU A 9 -7.02 -10.31 -21.35
CA LEU A 9 -6.46 -9.13 -20.69
C LEU A 9 -5.31 -8.56 -21.54
N LYS A 10 -5.45 -7.31 -21.97
CA LYS A 10 -4.42 -6.59 -22.72
C LYS A 10 -3.21 -6.39 -21.80
N ARG A 11 -2.04 -6.95 -22.17
CA ARG A 11 -0.77 -6.67 -21.49
C ARG A 11 -0.32 -5.23 -21.79
N SER A 12 -0.86 -4.27 -21.04
CA SER A 12 -0.60 -2.84 -21.21
C SER A 12 0.66 -2.36 -20.46
N ILE A 13 1.19 -3.17 -19.55
CA ILE A 13 2.35 -2.84 -18.70
C ILE A 13 3.53 -3.74 -19.09
N GLY A 14 4.61 -3.11 -19.59
CA GLY A 14 5.88 -3.79 -19.86
C GLY A 14 6.78 -3.89 -18.62
N LEU A 15 7.87 -4.66 -18.72
CA LEU A 15 8.78 -4.96 -17.61
C LEU A 15 9.28 -3.70 -16.89
N VAL A 16 9.85 -2.74 -17.62
CA VAL A 16 10.40 -1.51 -17.04
C VAL A 16 9.34 -0.73 -16.26
N ARG A 17 8.13 -0.62 -16.80
CA ARG A 17 7.01 0.08 -16.14
C ARG A 17 6.54 -0.68 -14.89
N ALA A 18 6.47 -2.00 -14.96
CA ALA A 18 6.13 -2.85 -13.82
C ALA A 18 7.17 -2.72 -12.70
N THR A 19 8.47 -2.83 -13.03
CA THR A 19 9.57 -2.69 -12.08
C THR A 19 9.59 -1.31 -11.44
N ALA A 20 9.45 -0.24 -12.23
CA ALA A 20 9.41 1.13 -11.71
C ALA A 20 8.23 1.34 -10.74
N MET A 21 7.04 0.80 -11.06
CA MET A 21 5.88 0.87 -10.16
C MET A 21 6.12 0.12 -8.84
N VAL A 22 6.71 -1.07 -8.89
CA VAL A 22 7.04 -1.85 -7.69
C VAL A 22 8.05 -1.11 -6.82
N VAL A 23 9.14 -0.61 -7.42
CA VAL A 23 10.17 0.17 -6.70
C VAL A 23 9.56 1.41 -6.05
N GLY A 24 8.75 2.17 -6.78
CA GLY A 24 8.09 3.37 -6.26
C GLY A 24 7.12 3.07 -5.10
N THR A 25 6.45 1.92 -5.13
CA THR A 25 5.54 1.49 -4.06
C THR A 25 6.30 1.05 -2.81
N ILE A 26 7.44 0.35 -2.96
CA ILE A 26 8.26 -0.14 -1.85
C ILE A 26 9.02 1.00 -1.16
N VAL A 27 9.71 1.85 -1.92
CA VAL A 27 10.51 2.95 -1.36
C VAL A 27 9.59 4.00 -0.71
N GLY A 28 8.48 4.32 -1.37
CA GLY A 28 7.31 4.98 -0.80
C GLY A 28 7.60 6.16 0.14
N ALA A 29 6.72 6.37 1.13
CA ALA A 29 6.99 7.30 2.23
C ALA A 29 7.78 6.63 3.37
N SER A 30 7.89 5.30 3.34
CA SER A 30 8.47 4.49 4.42
C SER A 30 9.94 4.79 4.63
N ILE A 31 10.69 5.13 3.57
CA ILE A 31 12.12 5.45 3.68
C ILE A 31 12.39 6.70 4.54
N PHE A 32 11.42 7.61 4.69
CA PHE A 32 11.57 8.80 5.54
C PHE A 32 11.21 8.51 7.01
N VAL A 33 10.35 7.53 7.25
CA VAL A 33 9.81 7.24 8.58
C VAL A 33 10.59 6.13 9.26
N GLN A 34 10.84 5.01 8.56
CA GLN A 34 11.48 3.83 9.13
C GLN A 34 12.87 4.08 9.72
N PRO A 35 13.77 4.87 9.09
CA PRO A 35 15.08 5.14 9.71
C PRO A 35 14.94 5.78 11.08
N SER A 36 14.07 6.79 11.23
CA SER A 36 13.84 7.47 12.51
C SER A 36 13.32 6.53 13.60
N VAL A 37 12.41 5.62 13.23
CA VAL A 37 11.87 4.60 14.13
C VAL A 37 12.95 3.62 14.55
N ILE A 38 13.71 3.07 13.60
CA ILE A 38 14.77 2.08 13.88
C ILE A 38 15.88 2.71 14.73
N THR A 39 16.29 3.95 14.45
CA THR A 39 17.29 4.66 15.26
C THR A 39 16.77 5.03 16.65
N GLY A 40 15.46 5.22 16.81
CA GLY A 40 14.84 5.45 18.12
C GLY A 40 14.83 4.21 19.00
N GLU A 41 14.65 3.03 18.40
CA GLU A 41 14.62 1.74 19.09
C GLU A 41 16.03 1.13 19.30
N MET A 42 16.98 1.43 18.41
CA MET A 42 18.32 0.87 18.45
C MET A 42 19.36 1.84 18.99
N ARG A 43 20.12 1.38 19.98
CA ARG A 43 21.11 2.20 20.71
C ARG A 43 22.48 2.30 20.01
N SER A 44 22.68 1.63 18.86
CA SER A 44 23.96 1.61 18.15
C SER A 44 23.80 1.58 16.64
N VAL A 45 24.73 2.22 15.92
CA VAL A 45 24.79 2.24 14.45
C VAL A 45 24.91 0.82 13.87
N GLY A 46 25.72 -0.03 14.51
CA GLY A 46 25.86 -1.44 14.10
C GLY A 46 24.55 -2.22 14.19
N GLY A 47 23.73 -1.97 15.21
CA GLY A 47 22.40 -2.56 15.34
C GLY A 47 21.47 -2.15 14.19
N VAL A 48 21.46 -0.85 13.85
CA VAL A 48 20.65 -0.30 12.74
C VAL A 48 21.03 -0.96 11.42
N VAL A 49 22.32 -1.04 11.10
CA VAL A 49 22.81 -1.66 9.85
C VAL A 49 22.47 -3.16 9.81
N LEU A 50 22.62 -3.87 10.93
CA LEU A 50 22.27 -5.29 11.01
C LEU A 50 20.78 -5.51 10.77
N ALA A 51 19.91 -4.71 11.38
CA ALA A 51 18.47 -4.81 11.21
C ALA A 51 18.03 -4.54 9.77
N TRP A 52 18.59 -3.52 9.13
CA TRP A 52 18.37 -3.25 7.70
C TRP A 52 18.80 -4.41 6.82
N THR A 53 19.98 -4.98 7.10
CA THR A 53 20.52 -6.10 6.34
C THR A 53 19.62 -7.33 6.47
N LEU A 54 19.21 -7.69 7.69
CA LEU A 54 18.33 -8.83 7.94
C LEU A 54 16.94 -8.65 7.28
N ALA A 55 16.36 -7.45 7.41
CA ALA A 55 15.10 -7.12 6.75
C ALA A 55 15.20 -7.20 5.22
N GLY A 56 16.33 -6.74 4.65
CA GLY A 56 16.61 -6.83 3.22
C GLY A 56 16.72 -8.27 2.73
N VAL A 57 17.48 -9.12 3.45
CA VAL A 57 17.62 -10.54 3.13
C VAL A 57 16.27 -11.27 3.19
N LEU A 58 15.48 -11.03 4.24
CA LEU A 58 14.15 -11.62 4.38
C LEU A 58 13.21 -11.18 3.24
N THR A 59 13.26 -9.91 2.88
CA THR A 59 12.47 -9.34 1.78
C THR A 59 12.88 -9.94 0.43
N LEU A 60 14.18 -10.12 0.19
CA LEU A 60 14.70 -10.75 -1.02
C LEU A 60 14.24 -12.20 -1.14
N ALA A 61 14.30 -12.98 -0.05
CA ALA A 61 13.80 -14.34 -0.02
C ALA A 61 12.30 -14.40 -0.38
N GLY A 62 11.49 -13.51 0.21
CA GLY A 62 10.07 -13.39 -0.13
C GLY A 62 9.83 -13.02 -1.59
N ALA A 63 10.63 -12.10 -2.14
CA ALA A 63 10.52 -11.69 -3.55
C ALA A 63 10.83 -12.84 -4.52
N LEU A 64 11.84 -13.66 -4.21
CA LEU A 64 12.19 -14.84 -5.01
C LEU A 64 11.08 -15.91 -4.98
N ILE A 65 10.50 -16.18 -3.81
CA ILE A 65 9.35 -17.10 -3.69
C ILE A 65 8.17 -16.60 -4.53
N CYS A 66 7.87 -15.29 -4.46
CA CYS A 66 6.83 -14.68 -5.27
C CYS A 66 7.14 -14.74 -6.78
N ALA A 67 8.40 -14.61 -7.18
CA ALA A 67 8.83 -14.72 -8.58
C ALA A 67 8.62 -16.14 -9.12
N GLU A 68 9.02 -17.16 -8.36
CA GLU A 68 8.78 -18.57 -8.69
C GLU A 68 7.28 -18.85 -8.83
N LEU A 69 6.47 -18.46 -7.85
CA LEU A 69 5.01 -18.64 -7.89
C LEU A 69 4.34 -17.90 -9.06
N ALA A 70 4.78 -16.66 -9.35
CA ALA A 70 4.27 -15.89 -10.48
C ALA A 70 4.63 -16.52 -11.84
N SER A 71 5.79 -17.18 -11.93
CA SER A 71 6.20 -17.93 -13.12
C SER A 71 5.43 -19.24 -13.29
N ALA A 72 5.16 -19.94 -12.17
CA ALA A 72 4.41 -21.20 -12.16
C ALA A 72 2.91 -20.98 -12.45
N TYR A 73 2.34 -19.86 -12.01
CA TYR A 73 0.92 -19.52 -12.18
C TYR A 73 0.74 -18.19 -12.92
N PRO A 74 0.93 -18.13 -14.25
CA PRO A 74 0.86 -16.90 -15.05
C PRO A 74 -0.59 -16.46 -15.33
N ARG A 75 -1.46 -16.53 -14.32
CA ARG A 75 -2.85 -16.06 -14.36
C ARG A 75 -2.96 -14.74 -13.60
N SER A 76 -3.87 -13.88 -14.03
CA SER A 76 -4.13 -12.61 -13.35
C SER A 76 -4.84 -12.86 -12.01
N GLY A 77 -4.36 -12.22 -10.94
CA GLY A 77 -4.94 -12.32 -9.59
C GLY A 77 -3.93 -12.46 -8.46
N GLY A 78 -2.63 -12.60 -8.75
CA GLY A 78 -1.55 -12.53 -7.75
C GLY A 78 -1.67 -13.62 -6.67
N VAL A 79 -1.42 -13.24 -5.41
CA VAL A 79 -1.39 -14.16 -4.26
C VAL A 79 -2.70 -14.96 -4.09
N TYR A 80 -3.84 -14.38 -4.45
CA TYR A 80 -5.12 -15.09 -4.47
C TYR A 80 -5.06 -16.34 -5.36
N VAL A 81 -4.48 -16.23 -6.55
CA VAL A 81 -4.36 -17.35 -7.49
C VAL A 81 -3.40 -18.41 -6.93
N PHE A 82 -2.30 -17.98 -6.30
CA PHE A 82 -1.33 -18.91 -5.71
C PHE A 82 -1.97 -19.76 -4.61
N LEU A 83 -2.72 -19.13 -3.70
CA LEU A 83 -3.39 -19.84 -2.61
C LEU A 83 -4.54 -20.72 -3.08
N ARG A 84 -5.31 -20.24 -4.06
CA ARG A 84 -6.40 -21.00 -4.67
C ARG A 84 -5.89 -22.28 -5.35
N GLU A 85 -4.76 -22.20 -6.04
CA GLU A 85 -4.24 -23.31 -6.84
C GLU A 85 -3.35 -24.27 -6.02
N ALA A 86 -2.56 -23.75 -5.07
CA ALA A 86 -1.66 -24.57 -4.27
C ALA A 86 -2.36 -25.27 -3.09
N TYR A 87 -3.43 -24.67 -2.53
CA TYR A 87 -4.11 -25.20 -1.34
C TYR A 87 -5.57 -25.52 -1.59
N SER A 88 -6.43 -24.49 -1.72
CA SER A 88 -7.86 -24.69 -1.99
C SER A 88 -8.56 -23.39 -2.40
N PRO A 89 -9.69 -23.48 -3.14
CA PRO A 89 -10.52 -22.31 -3.44
C PRO A 89 -11.03 -21.57 -2.20
N ALA A 90 -11.29 -22.28 -1.11
CA ALA A 90 -11.74 -21.69 0.16
C ALA A 90 -10.67 -20.80 0.80
N LEU A 91 -9.40 -21.24 0.78
CA LEU A 91 -8.28 -20.45 1.30
C LEU A 91 -7.99 -19.22 0.44
N GLY A 92 -8.07 -19.36 -0.90
CA GLY A 92 -8.02 -18.21 -1.80
C GLY A 92 -9.13 -17.20 -1.49
N PHE A 93 -10.37 -17.66 -1.34
CA PHE A 93 -11.50 -16.81 -0.97
C PHE A 93 -11.28 -16.09 0.38
N LEU A 94 -10.86 -16.83 1.41
CA LEU A 94 -10.60 -16.26 2.73
C LEU A 94 -9.49 -15.22 2.71
N TRP A 95 -8.42 -15.46 1.94
CA TRP A 95 -7.35 -14.49 1.75
C TRP A 95 -7.86 -13.22 1.08
N GLY A 96 -8.63 -13.35 -0.01
CA GLY A 96 -9.25 -12.20 -0.69
C GLY A 96 -10.15 -11.40 0.26
N TRP A 97 -10.96 -12.08 1.06
CA TRP A 97 -11.85 -11.47 2.03
C TRP A 97 -11.09 -10.74 3.15
N ALA A 98 -10.05 -11.37 3.71
CA ALA A 98 -9.20 -10.78 4.74
C ALA A 98 -8.44 -9.55 4.21
N MET A 99 -7.88 -9.64 3.00
CA MET A 99 -7.18 -8.52 2.37
C MET A 99 -8.11 -7.34 2.10
N PHE A 100 -9.34 -7.60 1.64
CA PHE A 100 -10.31 -6.55 1.34
C PHE A 100 -10.84 -5.89 2.62
N TRP A 101 -11.35 -6.68 3.57
CA TRP A 101 -12.07 -6.16 4.73
C TRP A 101 -11.18 -5.74 5.89
N SER A 102 -10.00 -6.35 6.05
CA SER A 102 -9.11 -6.09 7.18
C SER A 102 -7.91 -5.24 6.76
N MET A 103 -7.17 -5.68 5.74
CA MET A 103 -5.87 -5.08 5.44
C MET A 103 -6.01 -3.75 4.69
N HIS A 104 -6.67 -3.74 3.53
CA HIS A 104 -6.75 -2.52 2.70
C HIS A 104 -7.61 -1.44 3.37
N SER A 105 -8.76 -1.81 3.94
CA SER A 105 -9.62 -0.89 4.69
C SER A 105 -8.86 -0.27 5.89
N GLY A 106 -8.11 -1.08 6.63
CA GLY A 106 -7.32 -0.65 7.78
C GLY A 106 -6.22 0.34 7.39
N ILE A 107 -5.51 0.08 6.30
CA ILE A 107 -4.48 0.99 5.77
C ILE A 107 -5.10 2.33 5.35
N ILE A 108 -6.22 2.30 4.61
CA ILE A 108 -6.91 3.53 4.18
C ILE A 108 -7.39 4.33 5.39
N ALA A 109 -7.99 3.66 6.39
CA ALA A 109 -8.46 4.30 7.61
C ALA A 109 -7.30 4.93 8.41
N ALA A 110 -6.19 4.22 8.57
CA ALA A 110 -5.01 4.72 9.27
C ALA A 110 -4.44 5.97 8.58
N ILE A 111 -4.29 5.95 7.25
CA ILE A 111 -3.79 7.10 6.48
C ILE A 111 -4.76 8.28 6.56
N ALA A 112 -6.07 8.04 6.46
CA ALA A 112 -7.09 9.09 6.57
C ALA A 112 -7.09 9.74 7.97
N MET A 113 -6.87 8.96 9.03
CA MET A 113 -6.73 9.46 10.40
C MET A 113 -5.47 10.31 10.56
N VAL A 114 -4.34 9.90 9.98
CA VAL A 114 -3.12 10.71 9.98
C VAL A 114 -3.35 12.04 9.25
N PHE A 115 -3.97 12.01 8.08
CA PHE A 115 -4.35 13.21 7.34
C PHE A 115 -5.25 14.14 8.17
N ALA A 116 -6.32 13.60 8.76
CA ALA A 116 -7.24 14.39 9.58
C ALA A 116 -6.56 15.01 10.81
N ARG A 117 -5.60 14.32 11.43
CA ARG A 117 -4.77 14.88 12.50
C ARG A 117 -3.88 16.03 12.01
N PHE A 118 -3.31 15.93 10.82
CA PHE A 118 -2.57 17.05 10.20
C PHE A 118 -3.47 18.25 9.92
N VAL A 119 -4.68 18.04 9.40
CA VAL A 119 -5.66 19.12 9.20
C VAL A 119 -6.04 19.76 10.53
N ALA A 120 -6.17 18.97 11.61
CA ALA A 120 -6.47 19.48 12.95
C ALA A 120 -5.39 20.41 13.53
N TYR A 121 -4.14 20.31 13.06
CA TYR A 121 -3.09 21.28 13.42
C TYR A 121 -3.25 22.63 12.70
N LEU A 122 -3.84 22.64 11.49
CA LEU A 122 -4.02 23.85 10.67
C LEU A 122 -5.34 24.57 10.96
N ALA A 123 -6.38 23.81 11.24
CA ALA A 123 -7.67 24.30 11.70
C ALA A 123 -8.02 23.53 12.97
N PRO A 124 -8.23 24.18 14.14
CA PRO A 124 -8.62 23.47 15.34
C PRO A 124 -10.01 22.84 15.14
N LEU A 125 -10.04 21.55 14.78
CA LEU A 125 -11.24 20.77 14.48
C LEU A 125 -11.96 20.28 15.74
N GLY A 126 -11.73 20.95 16.88
CA GLY A 126 -12.27 20.63 18.18
C GLY A 126 -12.09 21.80 19.15
N GLY A 127 -13.18 22.20 19.82
CA GLY A 127 -13.17 23.23 20.85
C GLY A 127 -12.07 23.01 21.88
N GLY A 128 -11.44 24.10 22.32
CA GLY A 128 -10.21 24.08 23.09
C GLY A 128 -10.21 23.10 24.28
N GLY A 129 -9.13 22.34 24.39
CA GLY A 129 -8.75 21.63 25.61
C GLY A 129 -9.16 20.15 25.68
N GLY A 130 -8.17 19.27 25.51
CA GLY A 130 -8.22 17.90 26.01
C GLY A 130 -8.76 16.85 25.03
N ALA A 131 -8.47 15.59 25.33
CA ALA A 131 -8.66 14.38 24.55
C ALA A 131 -10.13 14.01 24.17
N GLY A 132 -11.04 15.00 24.09
CA GLY A 132 -12.47 14.83 23.89
C GLY A 132 -13.03 15.24 22.50
N SER A 133 -12.24 15.84 21.60
CA SER A 133 -12.74 16.29 20.27
C SER A 133 -12.47 15.31 19.13
N ASP A 134 -12.46 14.01 19.42
CA ASP A 134 -12.17 12.95 18.45
C ASP A 134 -13.19 12.88 17.29
N VAL A 135 -14.40 13.43 17.49
CA VAL A 135 -15.47 13.42 16.50
C VAL A 135 -15.13 14.26 15.27
N GLY A 136 -14.51 15.44 15.44
CA GLY A 136 -14.12 16.31 14.33
C GLY A 136 -13.04 15.69 13.45
N ILE A 137 -12.03 15.06 14.08
CA ILE A 137 -10.96 14.34 13.38
C ILE A 137 -11.54 13.15 12.61
N ARG A 138 -12.43 12.36 13.24
CA ARG A 138 -13.09 11.22 12.57
C ARG A 138 -13.97 11.67 11.42
N ALA A 139 -14.72 12.76 11.57
CA ALA A 139 -15.56 13.32 10.50
C ALA A 139 -14.71 13.71 9.29
N VAL A 140 -13.60 14.44 9.50
CA VAL A 140 -12.68 14.81 8.42
C VAL A 140 -12.05 13.58 7.76
N ALA A 141 -11.63 12.58 8.53
CA ALA A 141 -11.10 11.34 7.99
C ALA A 141 -12.14 10.62 7.10
N ILE A 142 -13.38 10.48 7.57
CA ILE A 142 -14.48 9.86 6.82
C ILE A 142 -14.76 10.65 5.53
N THR A 143 -14.90 11.98 5.62
CA THR A 143 -15.13 12.83 4.45
C THR A 143 -14.00 12.71 3.43
N ALA A 144 -12.74 12.67 3.87
CA ALA A 144 -11.59 12.49 2.99
C ALA A 144 -11.62 11.14 2.26
N VAL A 145 -11.96 10.05 2.96
CA VAL A 145 -12.10 8.71 2.35
C VAL A 145 -13.18 8.72 1.28
N PHE A 146 -14.37 9.26 1.56
CA PHE A 146 -15.46 9.33 0.59
C PHE A 146 -15.10 10.21 -0.61
N ALA A 147 -14.50 11.38 -0.39
CA ALA A 147 -14.09 12.28 -1.46
C ALA A 147 -13.05 11.63 -2.39
N LEU A 148 -12.00 11.03 -1.83
CA LEU A 148 -10.97 10.34 -2.62
C LEU A 148 -11.52 9.10 -3.33
N SER A 149 -12.45 8.38 -2.70
CA SER A 149 -13.13 7.25 -3.33
C SER A 149 -13.97 7.70 -4.53
N ALA A 150 -14.70 8.81 -4.40
CA ALA A 150 -15.46 9.41 -5.49
C ALA A 150 -14.54 9.82 -6.65
N VAL A 151 -13.43 10.50 -6.37
CA VAL A 151 -12.43 10.87 -7.39
C VAL A 151 -11.89 9.64 -8.12
N ASN A 152 -11.55 8.58 -7.38
CA ASN A 152 -11.09 7.32 -7.98
C ASN A 152 -12.17 6.65 -8.82
N TYR A 153 -13.46 6.79 -8.45
CA TYR A 153 -14.58 6.25 -9.22
C TYR A 153 -14.77 6.99 -10.55
N TYR A 154 -14.56 8.31 -10.59
CA TYR A 154 -14.69 9.10 -11.82
C TYR A 154 -13.48 8.96 -12.77
N GLY A 155 -12.31 8.51 -12.30
CA GLY A 155 -11.19 8.22 -13.20
C GLY A 155 -9.89 7.80 -12.53
N VAL A 156 -9.55 6.50 -12.62
CA VAL A 156 -8.30 5.91 -12.12
C VAL A 156 -7.04 6.52 -12.78
N ALA A 157 -7.16 7.06 -14.00
CA ALA A 157 -6.07 7.75 -14.69
C ALA A 157 -5.59 9.02 -13.95
N LEU A 158 -6.50 9.75 -13.29
CA LEU A 158 -6.16 10.91 -12.46
C LEU A 158 -5.49 10.49 -11.15
N GLY A 159 -6.00 9.44 -10.51
CA GLY A 159 -5.41 8.88 -9.28
C GLY A 159 -3.98 8.38 -9.48
N SER A 160 -3.72 7.66 -10.58
CA SER A 160 -2.38 7.19 -10.93
C SER A 160 -1.40 8.33 -11.29
N GLY A 161 -1.90 9.40 -11.92
CA GLY A 161 -1.11 10.61 -12.19
C GLY A 161 -0.70 11.36 -10.92
N LEU A 162 -1.62 11.52 -9.96
CA LEU A 162 -1.33 12.14 -8.67
C LEU A 162 -0.35 11.30 -7.84
N GLN A 163 -0.50 9.98 -7.85
CA GLN A 163 0.44 9.06 -7.19
C GLN A 163 1.84 9.16 -7.81
N ALA A 164 1.95 9.24 -9.12
CA ALA A 164 3.22 9.44 -9.82
C ALA A 164 3.87 10.79 -9.46
N ALA A 165 3.09 11.88 -9.44
CA ALA A 165 3.59 13.20 -9.05
C ALA A 165 4.10 13.24 -7.60
N LEU A 166 3.35 12.63 -6.66
CA LEU A 166 3.79 12.49 -5.27
C LEU A 166 5.03 11.61 -5.13
N THR A 167 5.17 10.59 -5.97
CA THR A 167 6.35 9.71 -5.97
C THR A 167 7.58 10.47 -6.49
N ILE A 168 7.42 11.26 -7.56
CA ILE A 168 8.50 12.13 -8.07
C ILE A 168 8.91 13.15 -7.02
N GLY A 169 7.94 13.81 -6.37
CA GLY A 169 8.22 14.76 -5.29
C GLY A 169 8.98 14.13 -4.13
N LYS A 170 8.67 12.88 -3.77
CA LYS A 170 9.43 12.12 -2.76
C LYS A 170 10.86 11.85 -3.20
N VAL A 171 11.07 11.39 -4.44
CA VAL A 171 12.42 11.11 -4.95
C VAL A 171 13.28 12.38 -4.96
N LEU A 172 12.71 13.51 -5.36
CA LEU A 172 13.40 14.81 -5.32
C LEU A 172 13.71 15.29 -3.90
N ALA A 173 12.95 14.87 -2.89
CA ALA A 173 13.24 15.21 -1.49
C ALA A 173 14.33 14.32 -0.87
N ILE A 174 14.67 13.19 -1.50
CA ILE A 174 15.71 12.25 -1.04
C ILE A 174 17.09 12.65 -1.58
N VAL A 175 17.12 13.20 -2.80
CA VAL A 175 18.34 13.68 -3.49
C VAL A 175 18.67 15.09 -3.04
#